data_AF-A0A1H9EGW5-F1
#
_entry.id   AF-A0A1H9EGW5-F1
#
_cell.length_a   1.000
_cell.length_b   1.000
_cell.length_c   1.000
_cell.angle_alpha   90.00
_cell.angle_beta   90.00
_cell.angle_gamma   90.00
#
_symmetry.space_group_name_H-M   'P 1'
#
loop_
_entity.id
_entity.type
_entity.pdbx_description
1 polymer ?
#
loop_
_entity_poly.entity_id
_entity_poly.type
_entity_poly.pdbx_seq_one_letter_code
_entity_poly.pdbx_strand_id
1 'polypeptide(L)'
;MTMLVTRPEPDAQSTLSRLTALDIAAVVAPVMIRQAVDVSLPPPDGFTAMVLTSANAVRTLVERDVVATYAHLPVFAVGDRTAADASAAGFVRVSSAAGAVQDLVNAMTISRMGGPIFYPTGKHQSADLAKALAPLGIMVATAKIYEMVAVEALPASILDSLASGEITAVLAYSRRTAEIFATLTAKLDRAQKQAIAMLCLGEAVAEPLLGAHFNRISLADRPDEDAMMALALAVAREQTGP
;
A
#
# COMPACT_ATOMS: atom_id res chain seq x y z
N MET A 1 -15.25 -16.56 -14.28
CA MET A 1 -14.70 -16.22 -12.96
C MET A 1 -13.96 -14.90 -13.10
N THR A 2 -14.32 -13.91 -12.29
CA THR A 2 -13.61 -12.62 -12.21
C THR A 2 -13.12 -12.40 -10.78
N MET A 3 -11.90 -11.90 -10.63
CA MET A 3 -11.33 -11.54 -9.33
C MET A 3 -11.43 -10.04 -9.07
N LEU A 4 -11.63 -9.65 -7.81
CA LEU A 4 -11.62 -8.27 -7.37
C LEU A 4 -10.33 -7.91 -6.64
N VAL A 5 -9.66 -6.87 -7.10
CA VAL A 5 -8.48 -6.29 -6.44
C VAL A 5 -8.92 -5.07 -5.62
N THR A 6 -8.73 -5.14 -4.29
CA THR A 6 -9.24 -4.12 -3.34
C THR A 6 -8.19 -3.15 -2.82
N ARG A 7 -6.91 -3.39 -3.13
CA ARG A 7 -5.81 -2.58 -2.63
C ARG A 7 -5.78 -1.18 -3.29
N PRO A 8 -5.17 -0.17 -2.66
CA PRO A 8 -5.04 1.18 -3.24
C PRO A 8 -4.19 1.24 -4.51
N GLU A 9 -4.44 2.25 -5.33
CA GLU A 9 -3.56 2.60 -6.44
C GLU A 9 -2.19 3.11 -5.94
N PRO A 10 -1.11 2.87 -6.71
CA PRO A 10 -1.04 2.22 -8.02
C PRO A 10 -0.89 0.69 -7.93
N ASP A 11 -0.83 0.14 -6.72
CA ASP A 11 -0.52 -1.27 -6.56
C ASP A 11 -1.66 -2.15 -7.08
N ALA A 12 -2.89 -1.64 -7.07
CA ALA A 12 -4.04 -2.28 -7.68
C ALA A 12 -3.80 -2.58 -9.16
N GLN A 13 -3.32 -1.58 -9.92
CA GLN A 13 -2.99 -1.76 -11.33
C GLN A 13 -1.80 -2.72 -11.56
N SER A 14 -0.83 -2.71 -10.65
CA SER A 14 0.27 -3.69 -10.70
C SER A 14 -0.26 -5.12 -10.53
N THR A 15 -1.09 -5.36 -9.53
CA THR A 15 -1.73 -6.67 -9.29
C THR A 15 -2.62 -7.06 -10.48
N LEU A 16 -3.43 -6.15 -11.01
CA LEU A 16 -4.25 -6.39 -12.20
C LEU A 16 -3.40 -6.87 -13.38
N SER A 17 -2.28 -6.18 -13.66
CA SER A 17 -1.38 -6.55 -14.76
C SER A 17 -0.78 -7.94 -14.58
N ARG A 18 -0.46 -8.34 -13.34
CA ARG A 18 0.03 -9.69 -13.04
C ARG A 18 -1.05 -10.76 -13.21
N LEU A 19 -2.29 -10.47 -12.79
CA LEU A 19 -3.42 -11.38 -13.02
C LEU A 19 -3.72 -11.55 -14.51
N THR A 20 -3.69 -10.46 -15.29
CA THR A 20 -3.85 -10.51 -16.75
C THR A 20 -2.74 -11.34 -17.40
N ALA A 21 -1.49 -11.22 -16.96
CA ALA A 21 -0.38 -12.04 -17.46
C ALA A 21 -0.52 -13.55 -17.14
N LEU A 22 -1.43 -13.90 -16.22
CA LEU A 22 -1.79 -15.28 -15.86
C LEU A 22 -3.11 -15.73 -16.51
N ASP A 23 -3.66 -14.95 -17.45
CA ASP A 23 -4.96 -15.17 -18.09
C ASP A 23 -6.14 -15.21 -17.08
N ILE A 24 -6.00 -14.52 -15.94
CA ILE A 24 -7.05 -14.40 -14.92
C ILE A 24 -7.78 -13.08 -15.11
N ALA A 25 -9.09 -13.17 -15.39
CA ALA A 25 -9.95 -11.98 -15.46
C ALA A 25 -10.06 -11.31 -14.08
N ALA A 26 -9.82 -10.01 -14.02
CA ALA A 26 -9.89 -9.25 -12.78
C ALA A 26 -10.37 -7.81 -13.01
N VAL A 27 -10.96 -7.24 -11.96
CA VAL A 27 -11.40 -5.85 -11.89
C VAL A 27 -10.81 -5.19 -10.64
N VAL A 28 -10.60 -3.88 -10.71
CA VAL A 28 -10.01 -3.08 -9.64
C VAL A 28 -11.10 -2.22 -9.00
N ALA A 29 -11.28 -2.34 -7.69
CA ALA A 29 -12.09 -1.41 -6.91
C ALA A 29 -11.41 -1.17 -5.55
N PRO A 30 -10.51 -0.18 -5.47
CA PRO A 30 -9.81 0.14 -4.23
C PRO A 30 -10.79 0.55 -3.14
N VAL A 31 -10.63 -0.02 -1.94
CA VAL A 31 -11.47 0.35 -0.79
C VAL A 31 -10.88 1.51 0.02
N MET A 32 -9.69 1.97 -0.36
CA MET A 32 -9.07 3.17 0.20
C MET A 32 -8.42 4.00 -0.91
N ILE A 33 -8.43 5.30 -0.72
CA ILE A 33 -7.80 6.28 -1.61
C ILE A 33 -6.80 7.14 -0.82
N ARG A 34 -5.72 7.53 -1.49
CA ARG A 34 -4.76 8.48 -0.94
C ARG A 34 -5.33 9.89 -1.10
N GLN A 35 -5.37 10.65 -0.01
CA GLN A 35 -5.72 12.08 -0.02
C GLN A 35 -4.54 12.88 0.51
N ALA A 36 -4.20 13.97 -0.18
CA ALA A 36 -3.26 14.95 0.35
C ALA A 36 -3.85 15.61 1.60
N VAL A 37 -2.99 15.87 2.57
CA VAL A 37 -3.32 16.61 3.79
C VAL A 37 -2.70 17.99 3.66
N ASP A 38 -3.54 19.00 3.80
CA ASP A 38 -3.07 20.38 3.81
C ASP A 38 -2.33 20.65 5.13
N VAL A 39 -1.00 20.73 5.03
CA VAL A 39 -0.10 20.99 6.15
C VAL A 39 1.04 21.84 5.64
N SER A 40 1.40 22.87 6.41
CA SER A 40 2.60 23.67 6.12
C SER A 40 3.84 22.78 6.16
N LEU A 41 4.68 22.90 5.15
CA LEU A 41 5.96 22.19 5.11
C LEU A 41 7.06 23.12 5.60
N PRO A 42 8.03 22.60 6.38
CA PRO A 42 9.16 23.42 6.82
C PRO A 42 10.00 23.85 5.61
N PRO A 43 10.63 25.04 5.64
CA PRO A 43 11.56 25.45 4.60
C PRO A 43 12.67 24.39 4.44
N PRO A 44 13.19 24.17 3.22
CA PRO A 44 14.21 23.15 2.98
C PRO A 44 15.53 23.47 3.69
N ASP A 45 15.79 24.75 3.94
CA ASP A 45 17.00 25.24 4.58
C ASP A 45 17.14 24.68 5.99
N GLY A 46 18.32 24.09 6.26
CA GLY A 46 18.65 23.50 7.55
C GLY A 46 18.52 21.98 7.59
N PHE A 47 17.82 21.35 6.64
CA PHE A 47 17.80 19.89 6.53
C PHE A 47 19.02 19.36 5.80
N THR A 48 19.57 18.25 6.30
CA THR A 48 20.71 17.57 5.66
C THR A 48 20.27 16.48 4.69
N ALA A 49 19.04 15.97 4.85
CA ALA A 49 18.45 14.97 3.97
C ALA A 49 16.91 14.95 4.08
N MET A 50 16.28 14.33 3.09
CA MET A 50 14.88 13.93 3.11
C MET A 50 14.78 12.40 3.14
N VAL A 51 13.85 11.85 3.92
CA VAL A 51 13.53 10.43 3.91
C VAL A 51 12.16 10.20 3.28
N LEU A 52 12.08 9.25 2.34
CA LEU A 52 10.85 8.84 1.66
C LEU A 52 10.60 7.35 1.87
N THR A 53 9.63 7.02 2.71
CA THR A 53 9.30 5.62 3.05
C THR A 53 8.20 5.03 2.16
N SER A 54 7.54 5.86 1.35
CA SER A 54 6.44 5.45 0.49
C SER A 54 6.40 6.26 -0.81
N ALA A 55 6.11 5.59 -1.92
CA ALA A 55 5.77 6.23 -3.18
C ALA A 55 4.60 7.23 -3.06
N ASN A 56 3.68 7.03 -2.11
CA ASN A 56 2.60 7.99 -1.86
C ASN A 56 3.11 9.32 -1.30
N ALA A 57 4.23 9.34 -0.58
CA ALA A 57 4.87 10.58 -0.15
C ALA A 57 5.40 11.35 -1.37
N VAL A 58 6.10 10.66 -2.29
CA VAL A 58 6.60 11.25 -3.54
C VAL A 58 5.46 11.86 -4.35
N ARG A 59 4.39 11.10 -4.60
CA ARG A 59 3.21 11.58 -5.34
C ARG A 59 2.59 12.81 -4.72
N THR A 60 2.53 12.85 -3.39
CA THR A 60 1.97 13.99 -2.68
C THR A 60 2.85 15.23 -2.78
N LEU A 61 4.18 15.07 -2.78
CA LEU A 61 5.10 16.20 -3.02
C LEU A 61 5.01 16.74 -4.45
N VAL A 62 4.80 15.85 -5.44
CA VAL A 62 4.54 16.23 -6.84
C VAL A 62 3.20 16.96 -6.98
N GLU A 63 2.12 16.39 -6.44
CA GLU A 63 0.78 17.00 -6.47
C GLU A 63 0.75 18.39 -5.83
N ARG A 64 1.53 18.59 -4.77
CA ARG A 64 1.65 19.88 -4.08
C ARG A 64 2.60 20.86 -4.77
N ASP A 65 3.24 20.47 -5.87
CA ASP A 65 4.22 21.26 -6.61
C ASP A 65 5.38 21.79 -5.75
N VAL A 66 5.86 20.97 -4.82
CA VAL A 66 6.96 21.34 -3.91
C VAL A 66 8.28 20.63 -4.19
N VAL A 67 8.34 19.76 -5.20
CA VAL A 67 9.55 18.96 -5.47
C VAL A 67 10.75 19.85 -5.76
N ALA A 68 10.60 20.88 -6.60
CA ALA A 68 11.68 21.81 -6.92
C ALA A 68 12.30 22.47 -5.68
N THR A 69 11.47 22.78 -4.67
CA THR A 69 11.90 23.37 -3.39
C THR A 69 12.86 22.46 -2.63
N TYR A 70 12.68 21.14 -2.70
CA TYR A 70 13.47 20.15 -1.95
C TYR A 70 14.46 19.36 -2.83
N ALA A 71 14.49 19.56 -4.15
CA ALA A 71 15.22 18.73 -5.11
C ALA A 71 16.73 18.63 -4.84
N HIS A 72 17.31 19.64 -4.18
CA HIS A 72 18.72 19.69 -3.82
C HIS A 72 19.09 18.81 -2.62
N LEU A 73 18.12 18.46 -1.76
CA LEU A 73 18.35 17.59 -0.61
C LEU A 73 18.68 16.16 -1.08
N PRO A 74 19.65 15.48 -0.44
CA PRO A 74 19.78 14.03 -0.58
C PRO A 74 18.49 13.34 -0.13
N VAL A 75 17.95 12.47 -0.96
CA VAL A 75 16.78 11.64 -0.65
C VAL A 75 17.23 10.22 -0.33
N PHE A 76 16.81 9.74 0.82
CA PHE A 76 16.90 8.33 1.19
C PHE A 76 15.52 7.69 1.10
N ALA A 77 15.35 6.85 0.10
CA ALA A 77 14.16 6.06 -0.09
C ALA A 77 14.31 4.71 0.63
N VAL A 78 13.24 4.24 1.27
CA VAL A 78 13.28 2.92 1.94
C VAL A 78 13.44 1.79 0.93
N GLY A 79 12.81 1.86 -0.24
CA GLY A 79 12.91 0.80 -1.26
C GLY A 79 13.05 1.33 -2.68
N ASP A 80 13.47 0.45 -3.58
CA ASP A 80 13.87 0.79 -4.95
C ASP A 80 12.75 1.45 -5.75
N ARG A 81 11.49 1.02 -5.55
CA ARG A 81 10.34 1.64 -6.19
C ARG A 81 10.18 3.11 -5.78
N THR A 82 10.28 3.40 -4.49
CA THR A 82 10.18 4.78 -3.98
C THR A 82 11.38 5.61 -4.46
N ALA A 83 12.57 5.02 -4.57
CA ALA A 83 13.75 5.67 -5.13
C ALA A 83 13.55 6.04 -6.60
N ALA A 84 13.04 5.10 -7.41
CA ALA A 84 12.74 5.33 -8.82
C ALA A 84 11.68 6.43 -8.99
N ASP A 85 10.58 6.38 -8.22
CA ASP A 85 9.54 7.40 -8.25
C ASP A 85 10.09 8.79 -7.86
N ALA A 86 10.98 8.87 -6.86
CA ALA A 86 11.60 10.13 -6.44
C ALA A 86 12.54 10.70 -7.53
N SER A 87 13.37 9.87 -8.15
CA SER A 87 14.24 10.29 -9.25
C SER A 87 13.39 10.80 -10.44
N ALA A 88 12.33 10.07 -10.79
CA ALA A 88 11.40 10.47 -11.86
C ALA A 88 10.66 11.78 -11.54
N ALA A 89 10.40 12.06 -10.26
CA ALA A 89 9.78 13.31 -9.81
C ALA A 89 10.72 14.53 -9.88
N GLY A 90 12.04 14.33 -10.04
CA GLY A 90 13.02 15.41 -10.18
C GLY A 90 13.96 15.61 -8.99
N PHE A 91 14.00 14.69 -8.03
CA PHE A 91 15.05 14.71 -7.00
C PHE A 91 16.41 14.33 -7.58
N VAL A 92 17.46 15.10 -7.24
CA VAL A 92 18.77 14.97 -7.91
C VAL A 92 19.64 13.85 -7.33
N ARG A 93 19.59 13.65 -6.01
CA ARG A 93 20.44 12.69 -5.29
C ARG A 93 19.56 11.71 -4.54
N VAL A 94 19.29 10.54 -5.12
CA VAL A 94 18.39 9.54 -4.54
C VAL A 94 19.15 8.24 -4.27
N SER A 95 19.01 7.71 -3.06
CA SER A 95 19.57 6.42 -2.63
C SER A 95 18.45 5.52 -2.11
N SER A 96 18.51 4.23 -2.42
CA SER A 96 17.62 3.20 -1.86
C SER A 96 18.29 2.50 -0.68
N ALA A 97 17.55 2.29 0.39
CA ALA A 97 18.00 1.63 1.61
C ALA A 97 17.55 0.16 1.71
N ALA A 98 17.42 -0.57 0.59
CA ALA A 98 17.20 -2.03 0.56
C ALA A 98 15.88 -2.58 1.16
N GLY A 99 14.93 -1.73 1.57
CA GLY A 99 13.52 -2.10 1.74
C GLY A 99 12.92 -1.90 3.13
N ALA A 100 13.72 -1.71 4.18
CA ALA A 100 13.21 -1.49 5.54
C ALA A 100 13.72 -0.20 6.19
N VAL A 101 12.97 0.31 7.17
CA VAL A 101 13.38 1.45 7.99
C VAL A 101 14.68 1.16 8.75
N GLN A 102 14.90 -0.10 9.16
CA GLN A 102 16.14 -0.47 9.84
C GLN A 102 17.36 -0.38 8.92
N ASP A 103 17.20 -0.78 7.66
CA ASP A 103 18.27 -0.69 6.66
C ASP A 103 18.61 0.78 6.37
N LEU A 104 17.60 1.65 6.37
CA LEU A 104 17.79 3.09 6.31
C LEU A 104 18.60 3.61 7.52
N VAL A 105 18.23 3.21 8.74
CA VAL A 105 18.98 3.57 9.96
C VAL A 105 20.44 3.11 9.86
N ASN A 106 20.67 1.89 9.37
CA ASN A 106 22.01 1.33 9.19
C ASN A 106 22.81 2.15 8.16
N ALA A 107 22.22 2.47 7.00
CA ALA A 107 22.86 3.28 5.97
C ALA A 107 23.23 4.69 6.49
N MET A 108 22.32 5.33 7.23
CA MET A 108 22.56 6.64 7.84
C MET A 108 23.68 6.57 8.90
N THR A 109 23.74 5.50 9.68
CA THR A 109 24.80 5.26 10.65
C THR A 109 26.17 5.09 9.97
N ILE A 110 26.26 4.26 8.93
CA ILE A 110 27.49 4.01 8.18
C ILE A 110 28.00 5.29 7.52
N SER A 111 27.10 6.08 6.94
CA SER A 111 27.43 7.36 6.32
C SER A 111 27.78 8.48 7.31
N ARG A 112 27.66 8.22 8.63
CA ARG A 112 27.83 9.21 9.72
C ARG A 112 27.01 10.47 9.47
N MET A 113 25.77 10.29 9.02
CA MET A 113 24.89 11.40 8.75
C MET A 113 24.61 12.19 10.02
N GLY A 114 24.75 13.51 9.93
CA GLY A 114 24.39 14.44 11.00
C GLY A 114 23.32 15.43 10.55
N GLY A 115 22.81 16.20 11.49
CA GLY A 115 21.84 17.27 11.24
C GLY A 115 20.40 16.78 11.14
N PRO A 116 19.44 17.71 11.09
CA PRO A 116 18.03 17.37 11.06
C PRO A 116 17.65 16.83 9.68
N ILE A 117 16.77 15.84 9.67
CA ILE A 117 16.23 15.25 8.43
C ILE A 117 14.75 15.59 8.31
N PHE A 118 14.30 15.79 7.07
CA PHE A 118 12.90 15.99 6.77
C PHE A 118 12.24 14.67 6.40
N TYR A 119 11.13 14.36 7.04
CA TYR A 119 10.38 13.12 6.82
C TYR A 119 8.91 13.41 6.46
N PRO A 120 8.62 13.67 5.18
CA PRO A 120 7.25 13.70 4.67
C PRO A 120 6.66 12.28 4.61
N THR A 121 5.53 12.06 5.27
CA THR A 121 4.95 10.73 5.45
C THR A 121 3.43 10.74 5.50
N GLY A 122 2.83 9.56 5.59
CA GLY A 122 1.40 9.39 5.79
C GLY A 122 0.99 9.59 7.26
N LYS A 123 -0.28 9.92 7.51
CA LYS A 123 -0.81 9.99 8.89
C LYS A 123 -0.65 8.67 9.66
N HIS A 124 -0.78 7.54 8.96
CA HIS A 124 -0.55 6.21 9.51
C HIS A 124 0.85 5.73 9.13
N GLN A 125 1.66 5.43 10.12
CA GLN A 125 3.05 4.98 9.95
C GLN A 125 3.18 3.57 10.53
N SER A 126 3.89 2.68 9.81
CA SER A 126 4.21 1.33 10.28
C SER A 126 5.35 1.32 11.31
N ALA A 127 6.20 2.35 11.30
CA ALA A 127 7.30 2.53 12.23
C ALA A 127 7.55 4.02 12.51
N ASP A 128 7.99 4.33 13.73
CA ASP A 128 8.37 5.68 14.14
C ASP A 128 9.86 5.92 13.84
N LEU A 129 10.12 6.58 12.70
CA LEU A 129 11.47 6.90 12.25
C LEU A 129 12.20 7.84 13.22
N ALA A 130 11.49 8.79 13.83
CA ALA A 130 12.08 9.73 14.78
C ALA A 130 12.60 8.97 16.01
N LYS A 131 11.81 8.04 16.52
CA LYS A 131 12.23 7.16 17.62
C LYS A 131 13.40 6.26 17.23
N ALA A 132 13.42 5.73 16.01
CA ALA A 132 14.50 4.85 15.54
C ALA A 132 15.85 5.57 15.39
N LEU A 133 15.83 6.85 15.02
CA LEU A 133 17.04 7.66 14.78
C LEU A 133 17.48 8.48 16.01
N ALA A 134 16.64 8.62 17.03
CA ALA A 134 16.97 9.34 18.26
C ALA A 134 18.27 8.86 18.95
N PRO A 135 18.58 7.54 19.05
CA PRO A 135 19.85 7.07 19.64
C PRO A 135 21.10 7.52 18.87
N LEU A 136 20.96 7.90 17.61
CA LEU A 136 22.04 8.41 16.77
C LEU A 136 22.20 9.94 16.88
N GLY A 137 21.36 10.61 17.69
CA GLY A 137 21.35 12.07 17.82
C GLY A 137 20.80 12.80 16.58
N ILE A 138 20.12 12.09 15.68
CA ILE A 138 19.55 12.66 14.45
C ILE A 138 18.13 13.15 14.75
N MET A 139 17.91 14.45 14.55
CA MET A 139 16.58 15.06 14.69
C MET A 139 15.75 14.78 13.43
N VAL A 140 14.48 14.39 13.61
CA VAL A 140 13.57 14.09 12.49
C VAL A 140 12.38 15.05 12.51
N ALA A 141 12.31 15.94 11.51
CA ALA A 141 11.15 16.79 11.27
C ALA A 141 10.12 16.02 10.45
N THR A 142 9.09 15.50 11.11
CA THR A 142 8.04 14.69 10.47
C THR A 142 6.88 15.57 10.02
N ALA A 143 6.49 15.49 8.75
CA ALA A 143 5.28 16.12 8.22
C ALA A 143 4.31 15.06 7.68
N LYS A 144 3.07 15.03 8.19
CA LYS A 144 2.02 14.11 7.73
C LYS A 144 1.31 14.73 6.53
N ILE A 145 1.80 14.44 5.32
CA ILE A 145 1.38 15.13 4.09
C ILE A 145 0.25 14.42 3.35
N TYR A 146 -0.06 13.17 3.69
CA TYR A 146 -1.18 12.43 3.11
C TYR A 146 -1.84 11.49 4.11
N GLU A 147 -3.03 11.02 3.77
CA GLU A 147 -3.75 10.00 4.50
C GLU A 147 -4.35 8.98 3.52
N MET A 148 -4.44 7.71 3.96
CA MET A 148 -5.24 6.70 3.26
C MET A 148 -6.62 6.72 3.88
N VAL A 149 -7.64 7.11 3.11
CA VAL A 149 -9.02 7.27 3.57
C VAL A 149 -9.87 6.16 2.96
N ALA A 150 -10.74 5.57 3.77
CA ALA A 150 -11.69 4.56 3.30
C ALA A 150 -12.70 5.19 2.34
N VAL A 151 -13.08 4.46 1.29
CA VAL A 151 -14.21 4.87 0.46
C VAL A 151 -15.52 4.63 1.21
N GLU A 152 -16.55 5.43 0.93
CA GLU A 152 -17.85 5.32 1.60
C GLU A 152 -18.71 4.18 1.02
N ALA A 153 -18.48 3.82 -0.24
CA ALA A 153 -19.21 2.78 -0.96
C ALA A 153 -18.31 2.13 -2.02
N LEU A 154 -18.52 0.83 -2.26
CA LEU A 154 -18.08 0.21 -3.51
C LEU A 154 -18.96 0.69 -4.67
N PRO A 155 -18.45 0.74 -5.91
CA PRO A 155 -19.28 0.99 -7.08
C PRO A 155 -20.45 0.00 -7.13
N ALA A 156 -21.65 0.47 -7.50
CA ALA A 156 -22.85 -0.37 -7.53
C ALA A 156 -22.66 -1.62 -8.40
N SER A 157 -22.01 -1.47 -9.56
CA SER A 157 -21.67 -2.59 -10.44
C SER A 157 -20.82 -3.67 -9.77
N ILE A 158 -19.88 -3.29 -8.89
CA ILE A 158 -19.05 -4.26 -8.15
C ILE A 158 -19.89 -5.01 -7.11
N LEU A 159 -20.80 -4.32 -6.42
CA LEU A 159 -21.71 -4.97 -5.48
C LEU A 159 -22.67 -5.93 -6.19
N ASP A 160 -23.20 -5.53 -7.35
CA ASP A 160 -24.08 -6.37 -8.16
C ASP A 160 -23.35 -7.61 -8.73
N SER A 161 -22.11 -7.45 -9.20
CA SER A 161 -21.27 -8.55 -9.66
C SER A 161 -20.86 -9.50 -8.52
N LEU A 162 -20.65 -9.00 -7.30
CA LEU A 162 -20.44 -9.85 -6.11
C LEU A 162 -21.72 -10.61 -5.73
N ALA A 163 -22.87 -9.93 -5.76
CA ALA A 163 -24.16 -10.51 -5.38
C ALA A 163 -24.66 -11.58 -6.38
N SER A 164 -24.38 -11.39 -7.67
CA SER A 164 -24.73 -12.31 -8.75
C SER A 164 -23.73 -13.46 -8.94
N GLY A 165 -22.58 -13.41 -8.27
CA GLY A 165 -21.53 -14.42 -8.41
C GLY A 165 -20.68 -14.29 -9.68
N GLU A 166 -20.72 -13.16 -10.37
CA GLU A 166 -19.81 -12.86 -11.47
C GLU A 166 -18.37 -12.65 -10.95
N ILE A 167 -18.23 -11.89 -9.86
CA ILE A 167 -17.00 -11.81 -9.08
C ILE A 167 -17.02 -12.92 -8.05
N THR A 168 -16.16 -13.92 -8.22
CA THR A 168 -16.13 -15.11 -7.35
C THR A 168 -14.95 -15.12 -6.39
N ALA A 169 -14.01 -14.18 -6.51
CA ALA A 169 -12.86 -14.07 -5.62
C ALA A 169 -12.43 -12.63 -5.37
N VAL A 170 -11.86 -12.36 -4.20
CA VAL A 170 -11.39 -11.03 -3.77
C VAL A 170 -10.00 -11.17 -3.16
N LEU A 171 -9.06 -10.33 -3.61
CA LEU A 171 -7.71 -10.26 -3.05
C LEU A 171 -7.66 -9.18 -1.96
N ALA A 172 -7.19 -9.55 -0.77
CA ALA A 172 -7.02 -8.67 0.38
C ALA A 172 -5.57 -8.72 0.91
N TYR A 173 -4.95 -7.54 0.99
CA TYR A 173 -3.52 -7.41 1.31
C TYR A 173 -3.23 -6.88 2.72
N SER A 174 -4.23 -6.36 3.41
CA SER A 174 -4.04 -5.83 4.76
C SER A 174 -5.31 -5.92 5.58
N ARG A 175 -5.16 -6.07 6.90
CA ARG A 175 -6.27 -6.12 7.86
C ARG A 175 -7.24 -4.95 7.67
N ARG A 176 -6.72 -3.73 7.53
CA ARG A 176 -7.52 -2.52 7.32
C ARG A 176 -8.36 -2.59 6.03
N THR A 177 -7.79 -3.08 4.94
CA THR A 177 -8.52 -3.27 3.66
C THR A 177 -9.66 -4.26 3.85
N ALA A 178 -9.41 -5.35 4.58
CA ALA A 178 -10.39 -6.40 4.85
C ALA A 178 -11.54 -5.91 5.76
N GLU A 179 -11.24 -5.13 6.80
CA GLU A 179 -12.24 -4.50 7.68
C GLU A 179 -13.16 -3.55 6.90
N ILE A 180 -12.58 -2.70 6.04
CA ILE A 180 -13.34 -1.78 5.19
C ILE A 180 -14.20 -2.58 4.21
N PHE A 181 -13.62 -3.57 3.51
CA PHE A 181 -14.36 -4.40 2.57
C PHE A 181 -15.55 -5.12 3.22
N ALA A 182 -15.36 -5.69 4.41
CA ALA A 182 -16.43 -6.31 5.18
C ALA A 182 -17.57 -5.32 5.52
N THR A 183 -17.22 -4.07 5.84
CA THR A 183 -18.20 -3.01 6.10
C THR A 183 -18.95 -2.62 4.84
N LEU A 184 -18.24 -2.41 3.72
CA LEU A 184 -18.83 -2.01 2.43
C LEU A 184 -19.73 -3.08 1.82
N THR A 185 -19.51 -4.35 2.17
CA THR A 185 -20.29 -5.51 1.71
C THR A 185 -21.29 -6.02 2.73
N ALA A 186 -21.60 -5.23 3.77
CA ALA A 186 -22.52 -5.62 4.84
C ALA A 186 -23.93 -6.02 4.33
N LYS A 187 -24.36 -5.46 3.19
CA LYS A 187 -25.66 -5.73 2.56
C LYS A 187 -25.75 -7.10 1.86
N LEU A 188 -24.62 -7.76 1.57
CA LEU A 188 -24.64 -9.11 1.02
C LEU A 188 -25.19 -10.08 2.06
N ASP A 189 -26.04 -10.99 1.62
CA ASP A 189 -26.53 -12.07 2.48
C ASP A 189 -25.44 -13.09 2.80
N ARG A 190 -25.75 -14.00 3.71
CA ARG A 190 -24.78 -15.00 4.17
C ARG A 190 -24.35 -15.97 3.05
N ALA A 191 -25.27 -16.38 2.18
CA ALA A 191 -24.96 -17.32 1.10
C ALA A 191 -24.03 -16.65 0.07
N GLN A 192 -24.30 -15.39 -0.28
CA GLN A 192 -23.46 -14.58 -1.16
C GLN A 192 -22.05 -14.43 -0.60
N LYS A 193 -21.91 -14.07 0.69
CA LYS A 193 -20.58 -13.97 1.34
C LYS A 193 -19.82 -15.28 1.38
N GLN A 194 -20.51 -16.39 1.58
CA GLN A 194 -19.89 -17.72 1.60
C GLN A 194 -19.48 -18.24 0.22
N ALA A 195 -20.09 -17.73 -0.86
CA ALA A 195 -19.73 -18.08 -2.23
C ALA A 195 -18.42 -17.41 -2.68
N ILE A 196 -18.07 -16.27 -2.11
CA ILE A 196 -16.90 -15.46 -2.48
C ILE A 196 -15.63 -16.04 -1.85
N ALA A 197 -14.63 -16.38 -2.67
CA ALA A 197 -13.31 -16.78 -2.21
C ALA A 197 -12.46 -15.56 -1.79
N MET A 198 -12.05 -15.50 -0.53
CA MET A 198 -11.18 -14.45 -0.01
C MET A 198 -9.73 -14.90 0.00
N LEU A 199 -8.92 -14.32 -0.88
CA LEU A 199 -7.49 -14.58 -0.98
C LEU A 199 -6.78 -13.55 -0.12
N CYS A 200 -6.18 -14.00 0.98
CA CYS A 200 -5.62 -13.14 2.02
C CYS A 200 -4.11 -13.29 2.09
N LEU A 201 -3.40 -12.17 2.23
CA LEU A 201 -1.94 -12.16 2.38
C LEU A 201 -1.45 -12.89 3.65
N GLY A 202 -2.33 -13.07 4.64
CA GLY A 202 -2.05 -13.81 5.87
C GLY A 202 -3.22 -13.79 6.85
N GLU A 203 -3.06 -14.46 7.99
CA GLU A 203 -4.12 -14.67 9.00
C GLU A 203 -4.72 -13.36 9.53
N ALA A 204 -3.88 -12.36 9.81
CA ALA A 204 -4.32 -11.06 10.31
C ALA A 204 -5.25 -10.32 9.32
N VAL A 205 -5.18 -10.65 8.03
CA VAL A 205 -6.07 -10.11 6.99
C VAL A 205 -7.39 -10.88 6.94
N ALA A 206 -7.35 -12.19 7.18
CA ALA A 206 -8.51 -13.07 7.13
C ALA A 206 -9.47 -12.89 8.33
N GLU A 207 -8.94 -12.61 9.52
CA GLU A 207 -9.71 -12.49 10.77
C GLU A 207 -10.97 -11.59 10.66
N PRO A 208 -10.91 -10.33 10.18
CA PRO A 208 -12.12 -9.50 10.03
C PRO A 208 -13.13 -10.05 9.01
N LEU A 209 -12.66 -10.79 7.99
CA LEU A 209 -13.52 -11.39 6.96
C LEU A 209 -14.29 -12.59 7.51
N LEU A 210 -13.64 -13.43 8.32
CA LEU A 210 -14.30 -14.52 9.06
C LEU A 210 -15.39 -13.98 9.98
N GLY A 211 -15.07 -12.91 10.71
CA GLY A 211 -16.05 -12.21 11.57
C GLY A 211 -17.26 -11.68 10.79
N ALA A 212 -17.08 -11.36 9.52
CA ALA A 212 -18.14 -10.90 8.61
C ALA A 212 -18.84 -12.03 7.83
N HIS A 213 -18.55 -13.29 8.13
CA HIS A 213 -19.11 -14.51 7.50
C HIS A 213 -18.60 -14.85 6.10
N PHE A 214 -17.43 -14.33 5.70
CA PHE A 214 -16.70 -14.86 4.55
C PHE A 214 -15.94 -16.11 4.99
N ASN A 215 -16.48 -17.29 4.67
CA ASN A 215 -15.94 -18.55 5.17
C ASN A 215 -14.98 -19.25 4.20
N ARG A 216 -14.96 -18.85 2.92
CA ARG A 216 -14.11 -19.44 1.90
C ARG A 216 -12.80 -18.65 1.80
N ILE A 217 -11.92 -18.86 2.77
CA ILE A 217 -10.65 -18.12 2.88
C ILE A 217 -9.49 -19.01 2.46
N SER A 218 -8.56 -18.42 1.70
CA SER A 218 -7.26 -19.02 1.41
C SER A 218 -6.16 -18.02 1.75
N LEU A 219 -5.07 -18.52 2.32
CA LEU A 219 -3.93 -17.71 2.77
C LEU A 219 -2.76 -17.89 1.80
N ALA A 220 -2.04 -16.81 1.53
CA ALA A 220 -0.77 -16.91 0.83
C ALA A 220 0.29 -17.55 1.74
N ASP A 221 1.16 -18.40 1.16
CA ASP A 221 2.22 -19.10 1.92
C ASP A 221 3.24 -18.15 2.54
N ARG A 222 3.35 -16.94 1.99
CA ARG A 222 4.24 -15.87 2.45
C ARG A 222 3.62 -14.50 2.14
N PRO A 223 3.93 -13.45 2.92
CA PRO A 223 3.27 -12.16 2.80
C PRO A 223 3.86 -11.31 1.67
N ASP A 224 3.89 -11.83 0.45
CA ASP A 224 4.34 -11.10 -0.73
C ASP A 224 3.45 -11.31 -1.96
N GLU A 225 3.70 -10.49 -2.99
CA GLU A 225 2.88 -10.46 -4.20
C GLU A 225 2.97 -11.75 -5.01
N ASP A 226 4.13 -12.40 -5.03
CA ASP A 226 4.35 -13.62 -5.80
C ASP A 226 3.54 -14.78 -5.23
N ALA A 227 3.46 -14.89 -3.90
CA ALA A 227 2.62 -15.87 -3.23
C ALA A 227 1.12 -15.59 -3.45
N MET A 228 0.71 -14.32 -3.45
CA MET A 228 -0.66 -13.95 -3.82
C MET A 228 -1.02 -14.36 -5.24
N MET A 229 -0.10 -14.22 -6.20
CA MET A 229 -0.31 -14.65 -7.58
C MET A 229 -0.36 -16.17 -7.72
N ALA A 230 0.51 -16.90 -7.01
CA ALA A 230 0.45 -18.36 -6.95
C ALA A 230 -0.90 -18.84 -6.38
N LEU A 231 -1.38 -18.19 -5.32
CA LEU A 231 -2.68 -18.47 -4.72
C LEU A 231 -3.83 -18.17 -5.68
N ALA A 232 -3.80 -17.01 -6.36
CA ALA A 232 -4.80 -16.65 -7.37
C ALA A 232 -4.86 -17.71 -8.48
N LEU A 233 -3.70 -18.15 -8.99
CA LEU A 233 -3.64 -19.18 -10.02
C LEU A 233 -4.19 -20.52 -9.54
N ALA A 234 -3.93 -20.92 -8.30
CA ALA A 234 -4.49 -22.15 -7.72
C ALA A 234 -6.03 -22.09 -7.65
N VAL A 235 -6.59 -21.01 -7.11
CA VAL A 235 -8.05 -20.83 -7.02
C VAL A 235 -8.70 -20.74 -8.40
N ALA A 236 -8.06 -20.07 -9.36
CA ALA A 236 -8.55 -20.01 -10.73
C ALA A 236 -8.65 -21.40 -11.37
N ARG A 237 -7.63 -22.25 -11.17
CA ARG A 237 -7.58 -23.61 -11.70
C ARG A 237 -8.65 -24.51 -11.10
N GLU A 238 -8.90 -24.41 -9.79
CA GLU A 238 -9.95 -25.18 -9.11
C GLU A 238 -11.36 -24.88 -9.65
N GLN A 239 -11.62 -23.63 -10.09
CA GLN A 239 -12.91 -23.25 -10.65
C GLN A 239 -13.07 -23.61 -12.14
N THR A 240 -11.98 -23.90 -12.84
CA THR A 240 -11.96 -24.36 -14.24
C THR A 240 -11.82 -25.89 -14.40
N GLY A 241 -11.69 -26.63 -13.29
CA GLY A 241 -11.65 -28.09 -13.30
C GLY A 241 -13.01 -28.72 -13.66
N PRO A 242 -13.02 -29.89 -14.34
CA PRO A 242 -14.22 -30.59 -14.76
C PRO A 242 -15.09 -31.11 -13.60
#